data_AF-A0AAP4A1G7-F1
#
_entry.id   AF-A0AAP4A1G7-F1
#
_cell.length_a   1.000
_cell.length_b   1.000
_cell.length_c   1.000
_cell.angle_alpha   90.00
_cell.angle_beta   90.00
_cell.angle_gamma   90.00
#
_symmetry.space_group_name_H-M   'P 1'
#
loop_
_entity.id
_entity.type
_entity.pdbx_description
1 polymer ?
#
loop_
_entity_poly.entity_id
_entity_poly.type
_entity_poly.pdbx_seq_one_letter_code
_entity_poly.pdbx_strand_id
1 'polypeptide(L)'
;MVKKIMELITNASVDGDDGILVTALKLLKNQCNLEELEGDYYIQLVNMISLVKVESTKALLIETIVESPDYVTGNEFLDEYVGLLSRGATNVEEAARCLGAFTAAGSTNNEIFLQLAENLDHEFAIEILVSMGRSKWGDVPSHLESFARRVQIAQRIRYRSAVIGAFLLIVHPLCSEYAHISSLSFGYPFTESAVNDWAWVTPKNTEKIVAKKIVTPKEADVLVKLGGLLRSNVNLNLRETKKLYAEFFEDKNPFDVIYTLPE
;
A
#
# COMPACT_ATOMS: atom_id res chain seq x y z
N MET A 1 25.04 4.88 14.45
CA MET A 1 24.35 6.12 14.04
C MET A 1 23.14 6.37 14.92
N VAL A 2 22.36 5.32 15.19
CA VAL A 2 21.19 5.31 16.09
C VAL A 2 21.43 5.99 17.43
N LYS A 3 22.53 5.71 18.15
CA LYS A 3 22.84 6.38 19.43
C LYS A 3 22.72 7.92 19.38
N LYS A 4 23.31 8.55 18.36
CA LYS A 4 23.28 10.02 18.22
C LYS A 4 21.87 10.53 17.93
N ILE A 5 21.08 9.76 17.18
CA ILE A 5 19.68 10.09 16.89
C ILE A 5 18.84 9.94 18.15
N MET A 6 19.06 8.89 18.95
CA MET A 6 18.38 8.68 20.22
C MET A 6 18.71 9.78 21.25
N GLU A 7 19.96 10.24 21.30
CA GLU A 7 20.35 11.42 22.09
C GLU A 7 19.60 12.69 21.64
N LEU A 8 19.47 12.92 20.33
CA LEU A 8 18.69 14.04 19.79
C LEU A 8 17.21 13.93 20.13
N ILE A 9 16.62 12.75 19.98
CA ILE A 9 15.22 12.44 20.32
C ILE A 9 14.96 12.74 21.80
N THR A 10 15.86 12.28 22.68
CA THR A 10 15.72 12.47 24.14
C THR A 10 15.78 13.95 24.51
N ASN A 11 16.78 14.67 23.99
CA ASN A 11 16.93 16.11 24.29
C ASN A 11 15.75 16.91 23.76
N ALA A 12 15.32 16.66 22.51
CA ALA A 12 14.17 17.34 21.91
C ALA A 12 12.87 17.11 22.69
N SER A 13 12.67 15.89 23.22
CA SER A 13 11.53 15.56 24.07
C SER A 13 11.52 16.35 25.38
N VAL A 14 12.68 16.46 26.03
CA VAL A 14 12.83 17.21 27.29
C VAL A 14 12.65 18.70 27.08
N ASP A 15 13.22 19.25 26.00
CA ASP A 15 13.16 20.67 25.66
C ASP A 15 11.80 21.07 25.06
N GLY A 16 10.95 20.10 24.70
CA GLY A 16 9.67 20.33 24.04
C GLY A 16 9.79 20.80 22.59
N ASP A 17 10.91 20.52 21.92
CA ASP A 17 11.14 20.87 20.52
C ASP A 17 10.58 19.78 19.59
N ASP A 18 9.30 19.92 19.26
CA ASP A 18 8.58 18.99 18.40
C ASP A 18 9.18 18.92 16.98
N GLY A 19 9.76 20.01 16.47
CA GLY A 19 10.35 20.05 15.12
C GLY A 19 11.60 19.19 15.01
N ILE A 20 12.50 19.28 16.00
CA ILE A 20 13.68 18.42 16.08
C ILE A 20 13.26 16.96 16.33
N LEU A 21 12.27 16.74 17.20
CA LEU A 21 11.77 15.39 17.49
C LEU A 21 11.22 14.71 16.23
N VAL A 22 10.35 15.37 15.47
CA VAL A 22 9.81 14.86 14.20
C VAL A 22 10.93 14.55 13.21
N THR A 23 11.92 15.44 13.10
CA THR A 23 13.05 15.25 12.18
C THR A 23 13.88 14.02 12.58
N ALA A 24 14.19 13.89 13.86
CA ALA A 24 14.98 12.78 14.38
C ALA A 24 14.25 11.44 14.27
N LEU A 25 12.93 11.39 14.53
CA LEU A 25 12.10 10.21 14.32
C LEU A 25 12.04 9.79 12.86
N LYS A 26 11.88 10.74 11.93
CA LYS A 26 11.92 10.43 10.48
C LYS A 26 13.27 9.88 10.03
N LEU A 27 14.37 10.44 10.54
CA LEU A 27 15.72 9.91 10.26
C LEU A 27 15.87 8.49 10.79
N LEU A 28 15.37 8.23 11.99
CA LEU A 28 15.41 6.91 12.59
C LEU A 28 14.60 5.90 11.77
N LYS A 29 13.35 6.24 11.46
CA LYS A 29 12.39 5.39 10.73
C LYS A 29 12.84 5.05 9.30
N ASN A 30 13.41 6.02 8.59
CA ASN A 30 13.62 5.90 7.14
C ASN A 30 15.07 5.72 6.72
N GLN A 31 16.05 5.99 7.61
CA GLN A 31 17.47 5.99 7.25
C GLN A 31 18.35 5.11 8.13
N CYS A 32 17.82 4.53 9.21
CA CYS A 32 18.56 3.62 10.07
C CYS A 32 18.12 2.17 9.85
N ASN A 33 19.02 1.23 10.14
CA ASN A 33 18.62 -0.16 10.30
C ASN A 33 17.80 -0.27 11.59
N LEU A 34 16.49 -0.53 11.47
CA LEU A 34 15.60 -0.66 12.62
C LEU A 34 15.97 -1.87 13.51
N GLU A 35 16.77 -2.81 13.02
CA GLU A 35 17.39 -3.87 13.84
C GLU A 35 18.36 -3.31 14.91
N GLU A 36 18.83 -2.07 14.78
CA GLU A 36 19.64 -1.41 15.81
C GLU A 36 18.77 -0.79 16.93
N LEU A 37 17.44 -0.81 16.81
CA LEU A 37 16.48 -0.33 17.81
C LEU A 37 16.04 -1.43 18.77
N GLU A 38 17.01 -2.09 19.38
CA GLU A 38 16.80 -3.13 20.39
C GLU A 38 17.16 -2.62 21.80
N GLY A 39 16.60 -3.26 22.82
CA GLY A 39 16.91 -3.04 24.24
C GLY A 39 16.61 -1.63 24.73
N ASP A 40 17.62 -0.95 25.25
CA ASP A 40 17.46 0.35 25.92
C ASP A 40 16.89 1.44 25.01
N TYR A 41 17.20 1.43 23.71
CA TYR A 41 16.68 2.42 22.76
C TYR A 41 15.18 2.23 22.51
N TYR A 42 14.72 0.98 22.42
CA TYR A 42 13.29 0.67 22.31
C TYR A 42 12.54 1.16 23.56
N ILE A 43 13.03 0.83 24.76
CA ILE A 43 12.42 1.25 26.03
C ILE A 43 12.34 2.78 26.11
N GLN A 44 13.39 3.49 25.67
CA GLN A 44 13.38 4.95 25.61
C GLN A 44 12.27 5.49 24.72
N LEU A 45 12.09 4.96 23.52
CA LEU A 45 11.01 5.38 22.61
C LEU A 45 9.62 5.15 23.23
N VAL A 46 9.39 3.97 23.82
CA VAL A 46 8.12 3.63 24.47
C VAL A 46 7.79 4.62 25.60
N ASN A 47 8.77 4.94 26.46
CA ASN A 47 8.56 5.86 27.57
C ASN A 47 8.22 7.29 27.11
N MET A 48 8.63 7.67 25.90
CA MET A 48 8.35 8.99 25.34
C MET A 48 6.90 9.20 24.90
N ILE A 49 6.11 8.14 24.70
CA ILE A 49 4.72 8.27 24.23
C ILE A 49 3.90 9.18 25.13
N SER A 50 4.05 9.03 26.45
CA SER A 50 3.33 9.85 27.43
C SER A 50 3.74 11.33 27.43
N LEU A 51 4.92 11.64 26.88
CA LEU A 51 5.50 12.98 26.85
C LEU A 51 5.11 13.77 25.59
N VAL A 52 4.86 13.06 24.48
CA VAL A 52 4.50 13.67 23.19
C VAL A 52 3.03 14.07 23.18
N LYS A 53 2.78 15.39 23.12
CA LYS A 53 1.43 15.98 23.11
C LYS A 53 0.86 16.17 21.71
N VAL A 54 1.73 16.41 20.73
CA VAL A 54 1.32 16.64 19.33
C VAL A 54 0.91 15.30 18.72
N GLU A 55 -0.34 15.20 18.28
CA GLU A 55 -0.93 13.93 17.81
C GLU A 55 -0.17 13.34 16.62
N SER A 56 0.24 14.17 15.66
CA SER A 56 1.01 13.70 14.50
C SER A 56 2.39 13.19 14.88
N THR A 57 3.05 13.82 15.85
CA THR A 57 4.34 13.37 16.36
C THR A 57 4.18 12.08 17.17
N LYS A 58 3.08 11.95 17.90
CA LYS A 58 2.74 10.73 18.63
C LYS A 58 2.47 9.56 17.70
N ALA A 59 1.73 9.79 16.61
CA ALA A 59 1.52 8.80 15.56
C ALA A 59 2.86 8.36 14.96
N LEU A 60 3.73 9.30 14.57
CA LEU A 60 5.06 8.98 14.05
C LEU A 60 5.93 8.19 15.04
N LEU A 61 5.84 8.49 16.34
CA LEU A 61 6.54 7.75 17.39
C LEU A 61 6.03 6.30 17.48
N ILE A 62 4.71 6.09 17.53
CA ILE A 62 4.11 4.74 17.53
C ILE A 62 4.51 3.98 16.27
N GLU A 63 4.44 4.61 15.10
CA GLU A 63 4.86 4.00 13.84
C GLU A 63 6.33 3.57 13.86
N THR A 64 7.21 4.35 14.51
CA THR A 64 8.63 4.01 14.67
C THR A 64 8.83 2.84 15.64
N ILE A 65 8.06 2.79 16.73
CA ILE A 65 8.13 1.74 17.74
C ILE A 65 7.66 0.38 17.19
N VAL A 66 6.51 0.36 16.54
CA VAL A 66 5.87 -0.87 16.05
C VAL A 66 6.66 -1.54 14.92
N GLU A 67 7.49 -0.78 14.22
CA GLU A 67 8.41 -1.29 13.19
C GLU A 67 9.74 -1.83 13.77
N SER A 68 9.99 -1.71 15.09
CA SER A 68 11.15 -2.33 15.75
C SER A 68 10.98 -3.85 15.88
N PRO A 69 12.05 -4.65 15.73
CA PRO A 69 12.01 -6.10 15.99
C PRO A 69 11.63 -6.47 17.42
N ASP A 70 11.91 -5.59 18.40
CA ASP A 70 11.63 -5.81 19.82
C ASP A 70 10.15 -5.56 20.16
N TYR A 71 9.36 -5.02 19.23
CA TYR A 71 7.93 -4.84 19.43
C TYR A 71 7.22 -6.20 19.46
N VAL A 72 6.78 -6.59 20.66
CA VAL A 72 5.87 -7.72 20.89
C VAL A 72 4.46 -7.16 21.02
N THR A 73 3.50 -7.77 20.35
CA THR A 73 2.09 -7.35 20.33
C THR A 73 1.55 -6.88 21.67
N GLY A 74 0.96 -5.67 21.68
CA GLY A 74 0.10 -5.17 22.74
C GLY A 74 -1.10 -4.40 22.17
N ASN A 75 -2.32 -4.74 22.61
CA ASN A 75 -3.56 -4.13 22.09
C ASN A 75 -3.66 -2.63 22.38
N GLU A 76 -3.04 -2.16 23.47
CA GLU A 76 -3.09 -0.74 23.88
C GLU A 76 -2.50 0.20 22.83
N PHE A 77 -1.41 -0.20 22.18
CA PHE A 77 -0.78 0.58 21.11
C PHE A 77 -1.65 0.67 19.86
N LEU A 78 -2.34 -0.42 19.53
CA LEU A 78 -3.24 -0.45 18.39
C LEU A 78 -4.44 0.47 18.64
N ASP A 79 -5.07 0.37 19.81
CA ASP A 79 -6.21 1.21 20.20
C ASP A 79 -5.82 2.70 20.21
N GLU A 80 -4.66 3.04 20.78
CA GLU A 80 -4.15 4.41 20.78
C GLU A 80 -3.89 4.92 19.36
N TYR A 81 -3.27 4.09 18.51
CA TYR A 81 -2.99 4.44 17.12
C TYR A 81 -4.26 4.66 16.32
N VAL A 82 -5.25 3.78 16.44
CA VAL A 82 -6.57 3.91 15.79
C VAL A 82 -7.27 5.19 16.23
N GLY A 83 -7.17 5.56 17.50
CA GLY A 83 -7.63 6.86 17.99
C GLY A 83 -6.92 8.04 17.30
N LEU A 84 -5.62 7.96 17.08
CA LEU A 84 -4.87 9.01 16.34
C LEU A 84 -5.28 9.05 14.86
N LEU A 85 -5.55 7.91 14.24
CA LEU A 85 -6.05 7.83 12.86
C LEU A 85 -7.40 8.53 12.71
N SER A 86 -8.35 8.31 13.64
CA SER A 86 -9.67 8.96 13.57
C SER A 86 -9.61 10.48 13.69
N ARG A 87 -8.51 11.02 14.23
CA ARG A 87 -8.22 12.46 14.33
C ARG A 87 -7.35 13.00 13.20
N GLY A 88 -6.96 12.17 12.23
CA GLY A 88 -6.17 12.59 11.07
C GLY A 88 -4.71 12.87 11.38
N ALA A 89 -4.14 12.22 12.40
CA ALA A 89 -2.76 12.46 12.85
C ALA A 89 -1.68 12.02 11.84
N THR A 90 -2.02 11.15 10.89
CA THR A 90 -1.09 10.60 9.89
C THR A 90 -1.80 10.37 8.56
N ASN A 91 -1.05 9.99 7.53
CA ASN A 91 -1.57 9.71 6.20
C ASN A 91 -1.84 8.22 5.97
N VAL A 92 -2.53 7.90 4.87
CA VAL A 92 -2.93 6.52 4.52
C VAL A 92 -1.73 5.59 4.35
N GLU A 93 -0.64 6.06 3.75
CA GLU A 93 0.54 5.25 3.46
C GLU A 93 1.24 4.81 4.75
N GLU A 94 1.48 5.76 5.66
CA GLU A 94 2.08 5.49 6.97
C GLU A 94 1.18 4.63 7.85
N ALA A 95 -0.13 4.89 7.84
CA ALA A 95 -1.12 4.06 8.53
C ALA A 95 -1.10 2.61 8.03
N ALA A 96 -1.14 2.41 6.70
CA ALA A 96 -1.10 1.08 6.12
C ALA A 96 0.20 0.33 6.45
N ARG A 97 1.34 1.03 6.45
CA ARG A 97 2.64 0.47 6.83
C ARG A 97 2.66 0.03 8.29
N CYS A 98 2.24 0.92 9.20
CA CYS A 98 2.23 0.66 10.63
C CYS A 98 1.28 -0.49 11.01
N LEU A 99 0.05 -0.51 10.48
CA LEU A 99 -0.89 -1.61 10.69
C LEU A 99 -0.38 -2.93 10.09
N GLY A 100 0.41 -2.86 9.02
CA GLY A 100 1.15 -4.00 8.49
C GLY A 100 2.15 -4.57 9.49
N ALA A 101 2.90 -3.70 10.18
CA ALA A 101 3.86 -4.05 11.22
C ALA A 101 3.17 -4.61 12.48
N PHE A 102 2.03 -4.05 12.90
CA PHE A 102 1.20 -4.64 13.96
C PHE A 102 0.85 -6.11 13.68
N THR A 103 0.49 -6.45 12.44
CA THR A 103 0.24 -7.85 12.12
C THR A 103 1.51 -8.70 12.09
N ALA A 104 2.64 -8.14 11.62
CA ALA A 104 3.91 -8.87 11.65
C ALA A 104 4.32 -9.23 13.09
N ALA A 105 3.97 -8.37 14.05
CA ALA A 105 4.18 -8.58 15.48
C ALA A 105 3.17 -9.52 16.14
N GLY A 106 2.06 -9.87 15.47
CA GLY A 106 1.09 -10.87 15.94
C GLY A 106 -0.38 -10.48 15.89
N SER A 107 -0.74 -9.22 15.65
CA SER A 107 -2.16 -8.81 15.55
C SER A 107 -2.81 -9.48 14.34
N THR A 108 -4.05 -9.96 14.49
CA THR A 108 -4.76 -10.59 13.38
C THR A 108 -5.29 -9.55 12.39
N ASN A 109 -5.44 -9.96 11.13
CA ASN A 109 -6.14 -9.14 10.13
C ASN A 109 -7.57 -8.79 10.54
N ASN A 110 -8.21 -9.66 11.34
CA ASN A 110 -9.58 -9.44 11.81
C ASN A 110 -9.62 -8.30 12.82
N GLU A 111 -8.73 -8.31 13.82
CA GLU A 111 -8.61 -7.24 14.81
C GLU A 111 -8.37 -5.87 14.14
N ILE A 112 -7.41 -5.80 13.20
CA ILE A 112 -7.16 -4.56 12.45
C ILE A 112 -8.39 -4.12 11.66
N PHE A 113 -9.07 -5.05 10.98
CA PHE A 113 -10.27 -4.73 10.22
C PHE A 113 -11.39 -4.17 11.11
N LEU A 114 -11.69 -4.83 12.23
CA LEU A 114 -12.73 -4.41 13.17
C LEU A 114 -12.42 -3.04 13.76
N GLN A 115 -11.18 -2.83 14.22
CA GLN A 115 -10.74 -1.56 14.78
C GLN A 115 -10.93 -0.40 13.80
N LEU A 116 -10.55 -0.57 12.53
CA LEU A 116 -10.76 0.48 11.53
C LEU A 116 -12.23 0.65 11.16
N ALA A 117 -12.97 -0.45 10.98
CA ALA A 117 -14.37 -0.40 10.56
C ALA A 117 -15.29 0.22 11.63
N GLU A 118 -14.98 0.03 12.92
CA GLU A 118 -15.80 0.49 14.03
C GLU A 118 -15.45 1.92 14.50
N ASN A 119 -14.20 2.37 14.30
CA ASN A 119 -13.71 3.61 14.92
C ASN A 119 -13.35 4.73 13.95
N LEU A 120 -13.25 4.48 12.64
CA LEU A 120 -12.90 5.49 11.64
C LEU A 120 -14.08 5.82 10.74
N ASP A 121 -13.97 6.98 10.08
CA ASP A 121 -14.78 7.24 8.89
C ASP A 121 -14.59 6.13 7.84
N HIS A 122 -15.69 5.67 7.26
CA HIS A 122 -15.67 4.52 6.36
C HIS A 122 -14.80 4.73 5.12
N GLU A 123 -14.74 5.94 4.55
CA GLU A 123 -13.92 6.17 3.36
C GLU A 123 -12.43 6.08 3.73
N PHE A 124 -12.03 6.73 4.83
CA PHE A 124 -10.65 6.68 5.30
C PHE A 124 -10.22 5.26 5.69
N ALA A 125 -11.09 4.51 6.38
CA ALA A 125 -10.85 3.11 6.72
C ALA A 125 -10.70 2.23 5.46
N ILE A 126 -11.53 2.45 4.42
CA ILE A 126 -11.41 1.75 3.14
C ILE A 126 -10.06 2.05 2.48
N GLU A 127 -9.64 3.31 2.43
CA GLU A 127 -8.36 3.71 1.84
C GLU A 127 -7.16 3.02 2.50
N ILE A 128 -7.16 2.96 3.84
CA ILE A 128 -6.12 2.26 4.62
C ILE A 128 -6.15 0.76 4.32
N LEU A 129 -7.31 0.11 4.45
CA LEU A 129 -7.45 -1.35 4.23
C LEU A 129 -7.10 -1.77 2.79
N VAL A 130 -7.39 -0.92 1.81
CA VAL A 130 -7.03 -1.11 0.40
C VAL A 130 -5.52 -0.96 0.21
N SER A 131 -4.89 0.01 0.88
CA SER A 131 -3.45 0.27 0.82
C SER A 131 -2.63 -0.83 1.48
N MET A 132 -3.12 -1.42 2.57
CA MET A 132 -2.52 -2.60 3.21
C MET A 132 -2.43 -3.82 2.27
N GLY A 133 -3.28 -3.90 1.24
CA GLY A 133 -3.21 -4.96 0.21
C GLY A 133 -3.60 -6.37 0.69
N ARG A 134 -4.31 -6.49 1.82
CA ARG A 134 -4.72 -7.77 2.41
C ARG A 134 -6.18 -8.03 2.13
N SER A 135 -6.57 -9.26 1.79
CA SER A 135 -7.95 -9.55 1.35
C SER A 135 -8.69 -10.58 2.21
N LYS A 136 -8.08 -11.04 3.29
CA LYS A 136 -8.63 -12.08 4.19
C LYS A 136 -8.70 -11.52 5.60
N TRP A 137 -9.88 -11.04 5.96
CA TRP A 137 -10.17 -10.39 7.24
C TRP A 137 -10.71 -11.35 8.30
N GLY A 138 -10.87 -12.63 8.01
CA GLY A 138 -11.51 -13.59 8.93
C GLY A 138 -13.02 -13.43 8.96
N ASP A 139 -13.62 -13.78 10.09
CA ASP A 139 -15.07 -13.71 10.29
C ASP A 139 -15.51 -12.25 10.46
N VAL A 140 -16.32 -11.77 9.51
CA VAL A 140 -16.85 -10.41 9.50
C VAL A 140 -18.23 -10.40 10.17
N PRO A 141 -18.46 -9.58 11.20
CA PRO A 141 -19.78 -9.40 11.80
C PRO A 141 -20.83 -8.97 10.77
N SER A 142 -22.07 -9.45 10.93
CA SER A 142 -23.15 -9.19 9.96
C SER A 142 -23.40 -7.70 9.69
N HIS A 143 -23.25 -6.86 10.71
CA HIS A 143 -23.41 -5.41 10.59
C HIS A 143 -22.31 -4.73 9.74
N LEU A 144 -21.15 -5.38 9.57
CA LEU A 144 -20.02 -4.89 8.76
C LEU A 144 -19.93 -5.55 7.37
N GLU A 145 -20.85 -6.45 7.01
CA GLU A 145 -20.84 -7.14 5.71
C GLU A 145 -20.83 -6.17 4.52
N SER A 146 -21.64 -5.12 4.61
CA SER A 146 -21.70 -4.07 3.57
C SER A 146 -20.37 -3.33 3.44
N PHE A 147 -19.75 -2.97 4.57
CA PHE A 147 -18.44 -2.33 4.61
C PHE A 147 -17.34 -3.26 4.04
N ALA A 148 -17.29 -4.51 4.47
CA ALA A 148 -16.35 -5.50 3.94
C ALA A 148 -16.50 -5.70 2.43
N ARG A 149 -17.74 -5.71 1.91
CA ARG A 149 -18.00 -5.77 0.46
C ARG A 149 -17.46 -4.54 -0.27
N ARG A 150 -17.61 -3.33 0.30
CA ARG A 150 -17.02 -2.10 -0.26
C ARG A 150 -15.50 -2.17 -0.30
N VAL A 151 -14.86 -2.63 0.78
CA VAL A 151 -13.40 -2.85 0.83
C VAL A 151 -12.96 -3.82 -0.28
N GLN A 152 -13.63 -4.95 -0.44
CA GLN A 152 -13.31 -5.93 -1.49
C GLN A 152 -13.46 -5.35 -2.91
N ILE A 153 -14.50 -4.55 -3.15
CA ILE A 153 -14.70 -3.86 -4.43
C ILE A 153 -13.54 -2.88 -4.68
N ALA A 154 -13.22 -2.03 -3.69
CA ALA A 154 -12.15 -1.05 -3.79
C ALA A 154 -10.78 -1.71 -4.02
N GLN A 155 -10.50 -2.83 -3.36
CA GLN A 155 -9.27 -3.61 -3.58
C GLN A 155 -9.19 -4.16 -5.01
N ARG A 156 -10.30 -4.68 -5.54
CA ARG A 156 -10.35 -5.16 -6.93
C ARG A 156 -10.17 -4.01 -7.92
N ILE A 157 -10.77 -2.84 -7.67
CA ILE A 157 -10.58 -1.64 -8.50
C ILE A 157 -9.13 -1.18 -8.45
N ARG A 158 -8.49 -1.12 -7.26
CA ARG A 158 -7.07 -0.79 -7.13
C ARG A 158 -6.19 -1.74 -7.96
N TYR A 159 -6.44 -3.04 -7.85
CA TYR A 159 -5.66 -4.02 -8.61
C TYR A 159 -5.89 -3.90 -10.11
N ARG A 160 -7.15 -3.75 -10.55
CA ARG A 160 -7.49 -3.52 -11.96
C ARG A 160 -6.81 -2.26 -12.50
N SER A 161 -6.82 -1.18 -11.70
CA SER A 161 -6.15 0.08 -12.05
C SER A 161 -4.64 -0.09 -12.22
N ALA A 162 -4.00 -0.88 -11.35
CA ALA A 162 -2.58 -1.18 -11.48
C ALA A 162 -2.27 -1.99 -12.76
N VAL A 163 -3.07 -3.03 -13.05
CA VAL A 163 -2.91 -3.88 -14.26
C VAL A 163 -3.08 -3.07 -15.54
N ILE A 164 -4.19 -2.34 -15.66
CA ILE A 164 -4.55 -1.63 -16.89
C ILE A 164 -3.73 -0.33 -17.03
N GLY A 165 -3.40 0.33 -15.93
CA GLY A 165 -2.49 1.48 -15.93
C GLY A 165 -1.11 1.11 -16.45
N ALA A 166 -0.54 -0.01 -15.99
CA ALA A 166 0.73 -0.52 -16.50
C ALA A 166 0.65 -0.86 -18.00
N PHE A 167 -0.43 -1.49 -18.44
CA PHE A 167 -0.69 -1.74 -19.86
C PHE A 167 -0.68 -0.44 -20.68
N LEU A 168 -1.44 0.58 -20.25
CA LEU A 168 -1.52 1.88 -20.91
C LEU A 168 -0.17 2.59 -21.01
N LEU A 169 0.63 2.55 -19.93
CA LEU A 169 1.97 3.15 -19.92
C LEU A 169 2.90 2.54 -20.97
N ILE A 170 2.68 1.27 -21.34
CA ILE A 170 3.47 0.57 -22.35
C ILE A 170 2.93 0.78 -23.76
N VAL A 171 1.61 0.68 -23.96
CA VAL A 171 1.04 0.66 -25.32
C VAL A 171 0.55 2.00 -25.83
N HIS A 172 0.28 2.98 -24.97
CA HIS A 172 -0.21 4.28 -25.41
C HIS A 172 0.97 5.17 -25.85
N PRO A 173 1.00 5.68 -27.10
CA PRO A 173 2.19 6.36 -27.65
C PRO A 173 2.71 7.52 -26.79
N LEU A 174 1.82 8.41 -26.33
CA LEU A 174 2.22 9.53 -25.47
C LEU A 174 2.63 9.09 -24.06
N CYS A 175 2.00 8.02 -23.54
CA CYS A 175 2.36 7.55 -22.21
C CYS A 175 3.74 6.91 -22.22
N SER A 176 4.04 6.12 -23.27
CA SER A 176 5.33 5.47 -23.44
C SER A 176 6.45 6.49 -23.66
N GLU A 177 6.25 7.49 -24.52
CA GLU A 177 7.24 8.55 -24.80
C GLU A 177 7.64 9.32 -23.54
N TYR A 178 6.67 9.69 -22.70
CA TYR A 178 6.89 10.49 -21.50
C TYR A 178 6.90 9.68 -20.20
N ALA A 179 6.92 8.35 -20.25
CA ALA A 179 6.83 7.49 -19.07
C ALA A 179 7.87 7.84 -17.98
N HIS A 180 9.09 8.16 -18.39
CA HIS A 180 10.22 8.48 -17.52
C HIS A 180 10.08 9.81 -16.74
N ILE A 181 9.18 10.70 -17.18
CA ILE A 181 8.89 12.00 -16.52
C ILE A 181 7.42 12.11 -16.11
N SER A 182 6.63 11.04 -16.30
CA SER A 182 5.21 11.04 -16.02
C SER A 182 4.96 10.90 -14.53
N SER A 183 3.95 11.62 -14.03
CA SER A 183 3.40 11.39 -12.69
C SER A 183 2.48 10.15 -12.63
N LEU A 184 2.18 9.54 -13.78
CA LEU A 184 1.48 8.26 -13.82
C LEU A 184 2.42 7.16 -13.33
N SER A 185 2.05 6.52 -12.23
CA SER A 185 2.83 5.44 -11.64
C SER A 185 2.67 4.14 -12.43
N PHE A 186 3.80 3.49 -12.72
CA PHE A 186 3.81 2.10 -13.16
C PHE A 186 3.45 1.25 -11.94
N GLY A 187 2.23 0.72 -11.88
CA GLY A 187 1.67 0.00 -10.73
C GLY A 187 2.35 -1.32 -10.37
N TYR A 188 3.51 -1.61 -10.97
CA TYR A 188 4.40 -2.73 -10.67
C TYR A 188 5.81 -2.20 -10.38
N PRO A 189 6.64 -2.90 -9.59
CA PRO A 189 8.01 -2.46 -9.31
C PRO A 189 8.90 -2.32 -10.56
N PHE A 190 8.64 -3.14 -11.59
CA PHE A 190 9.35 -3.14 -12.87
C PHE A 190 8.54 -3.94 -13.90
N THR A 191 8.85 -3.77 -15.19
CA THR A 191 8.11 -4.38 -16.31
C THR A 191 8.02 -5.91 -16.19
N GLU A 192 9.09 -6.57 -15.77
CA GLU A 192 9.14 -8.03 -15.59
C GLU A 192 8.14 -8.51 -14.52
N SER A 193 7.86 -7.71 -13.49
CA SER A 193 6.82 -8.03 -12.49
C SER A 193 5.43 -8.02 -13.12
N ALA A 194 5.14 -7.01 -13.95
CA ALA A 194 3.87 -6.91 -14.65
C ALA A 194 3.69 -8.08 -15.63
N VAL A 195 4.74 -8.35 -16.40
CA VAL A 195 4.82 -9.46 -17.34
C VAL A 195 4.56 -10.79 -16.63
N ASN A 196 5.21 -11.08 -15.49
CA ASN A 196 4.97 -12.30 -14.72
C ASN A 196 3.53 -12.43 -14.18
N ASP A 197 2.91 -11.31 -13.79
CA ASP A 197 1.52 -11.29 -13.31
C ASP A 197 0.52 -11.55 -14.45
N TRP A 198 0.78 -11.01 -15.64
CA TRP A 198 0.05 -11.32 -16.88
C TRP A 198 0.32 -12.73 -17.42
N ALA A 199 1.12 -13.51 -16.68
CA ALA A 199 1.23 -14.96 -16.78
C ALA A 199 1.52 -15.51 -18.18
N TRP A 200 2.27 -14.75 -18.97
CA TRP A 200 2.57 -15.14 -20.34
C TRP A 200 3.47 -16.41 -20.41
N VAL A 201 4.23 -16.75 -19.34
CA VAL A 201 4.96 -18.06 -19.21
C VAL A 201 4.07 -19.17 -18.68
N THR A 202 3.21 -18.84 -17.72
CA THR A 202 2.41 -19.80 -16.95
C THR A 202 0.96 -19.33 -16.93
N PRO A 203 0.06 -19.89 -17.75
CA PRO A 203 -1.34 -19.42 -17.87
C PRO A 203 -2.09 -19.25 -16.54
N LYS A 204 -1.66 -19.96 -15.51
CA LYS A 204 -2.22 -19.97 -14.16
C LYS A 204 -2.34 -18.62 -13.46
N ASN A 205 -1.51 -17.60 -13.72
CA ASN A 205 -1.73 -16.28 -13.07
C ASN A 205 -2.78 -15.43 -13.81
N THR A 206 -2.89 -15.55 -15.14
CA THR A 206 -3.92 -14.87 -15.93
C THR A 206 -5.30 -15.44 -15.58
N GLU A 207 -5.38 -16.76 -15.40
CA GLU A 207 -6.57 -17.43 -14.88
C GLU A 207 -6.99 -16.88 -13.50
N LYS A 208 -6.05 -16.55 -12.62
CA LYS A 208 -6.36 -15.98 -11.29
C LYS A 208 -6.93 -14.57 -11.38
N ILE A 209 -6.37 -13.70 -12.22
CA ILE A 209 -6.88 -12.33 -12.37
C ILE A 209 -8.24 -12.31 -13.08
N VAL A 210 -8.49 -13.24 -14.00
CA VAL A 210 -9.82 -13.45 -14.61
C VAL A 210 -10.80 -14.01 -13.58
N ALA A 211 -10.42 -15.04 -12.80
CA ALA A 211 -11.28 -15.63 -11.77
C ALA A 211 -11.65 -14.65 -10.65
N LYS A 212 -10.73 -13.74 -10.30
CA LYS A 212 -10.97 -12.63 -9.37
C LYS A 212 -11.76 -11.48 -10.01
N LYS A 213 -12.14 -11.59 -11.28
CA LYS A 213 -12.83 -10.56 -12.07
C LYS A 213 -12.08 -9.22 -11.97
N ILE A 214 -10.77 -9.27 -12.15
CA ILE A 214 -9.90 -8.09 -12.26
C ILE A 214 -9.84 -7.65 -13.72
N VAL A 215 -9.78 -8.62 -14.64
CA VAL A 215 -9.85 -8.41 -16.10
C VAL A 215 -10.83 -9.39 -16.73
N THR A 216 -11.37 -9.04 -17.88
CA THR A 216 -12.15 -9.97 -18.72
C THR A 216 -11.24 -10.99 -19.39
N PRO A 217 -11.75 -12.15 -19.85
CA PRO A 217 -10.95 -13.11 -20.63
C PRO A 217 -10.28 -12.47 -21.85
N LYS A 218 -10.97 -11.55 -22.53
CA LYS A 218 -10.43 -10.85 -23.70
C LYS A 218 -9.30 -9.89 -23.34
N GLU A 219 -9.47 -9.09 -22.28
CA GLU A 219 -8.41 -8.22 -21.76
C GLU A 219 -7.18 -9.05 -21.37
N ALA A 220 -7.39 -10.19 -20.71
CA ALA A 220 -6.36 -11.15 -20.35
C ALA A 220 -5.58 -11.67 -21.56
N ASP A 221 -6.26 -12.05 -22.65
CA ASP A 221 -5.59 -12.51 -23.88
C ASP A 221 -4.66 -11.44 -24.45
N VAL A 222 -5.06 -10.16 -24.41
CA VAL A 222 -4.23 -9.04 -24.88
C VAL A 222 -3.02 -8.82 -23.97
N LEU A 223 -3.19 -8.93 -22.64
CA LEU A 223 -2.07 -8.85 -21.68
C LEU A 223 -1.05 -9.96 -21.90
N VAL A 224 -1.50 -11.19 -22.16
CA VAL A 224 -0.63 -12.34 -22.48
C VAL A 224 0.15 -12.07 -23.76
N LYS A 225 -0.50 -11.56 -24.82
CA LYS A 225 0.18 -11.16 -26.07
C LYS A 225 1.26 -10.11 -25.82
N LEU A 226 0.95 -9.06 -25.06
CA LEU A 226 1.91 -8.01 -24.72
C LEU A 226 3.10 -8.58 -23.92
N GLY A 227 2.83 -9.42 -22.91
CA GLY A 227 3.87 -10.08 -22.11
C GLY A 227 4.84 -10.90 -22.96
N GLY A 228 4.33 -11.61 -23.97
CA GLY A 228 5.16 -12.34 -24.93
C GLY A 228 6.07 -11.43 -25.75
N LEU A 229 5.55 -10.31 -26.27
CA LEU A 229 6.34 -9.35 -27.04
C LEU A 229 7.45 -8.70 -26.21
N LEU A 230 7.15 -8.34 -24.96
CA LEU A 230 8.10 -7.68 -24.06
C LEU A 230 9.29 -8.60 -23.72
N ARG A 231 9.07 -9.89 -23.46
CA ARG A 231 10.22 -10.78 -23.17
C ARG A 231 11.07 -11.07 -24.39
N SER A 232 10.50 -11.09 -25.58
CA SER A 232 11.26 -11.26 -26.81
C SER A 232 12.17 -10.05 -27.13
N ASN A 233 12.26 -9.04 -26.26
CA ASN A 233 12.99 -7.77 -26.46
C ASN A 233 12.63 -7.12 -27.79
N VAL A 234 11.38 -7.29 -28.23
CA VAL A 234 10.89 -6.64 -29.43
C VAL A 234 10.68 -5.17 -29.07
N ASN A 235 11.38 -4.27 -29.75
CA ASN A 235 10.99 -2.87 -29.80
C ASN A 235 9.58 -2.82 -30.38
N LEU A 236 8.58 -2.67 -29.50
CA LEU A 236 7.18 -2.60 -29.89
C LEU A 236 7.01 -1.46 -30.90
N ASN A 237 6.77 -1.80 -32.16
CA ASN A 237 6.59 -0.78 -33.17
C ASN A 237 5.19 -0.14 -33.04
N LEU A 238 5.03 1.07 -33.57
CA LEU A 238 3.79 1.84 -33.45
C LEU A 238 2.54 1.10 -33.94
N ARG A 239 2.69 0.16 -34.89
CA ARG A 239 1.56 -0.62 -35.42
C ARG A 239 1.11 -1.67 -34.41
N GLU A 240 2.05 -2.35 -33.75
CA GLU A 240 1.77 -3.36 -32.73
C GLU A 240 1.13 -2.74 -31.49
N THR A 241 1.66 -1.63 -31.00
CA THR A 241 1.10 -0.93 -29.82
C THR A 241 -0.31 -0.42 -30.08
N LYS A 242 -0.56 0.19 -31.25
CA LYS A 242 -1.91 0.62 -31.66
C LYS A 242 -2.89 -0.55 -31.77
N LYS A 243 -2.44 -1.70 -32.29
CA LYS A 243 -3.28 -2.90 -32.40
C LYS A 243 -3.66 -3.44 -31.02
N LEU A 244 -2.70 -3.56 -30.10
CA LEU A 244 -2.96 -4.01 -28.73
C LEU A 244 -3.90 -3.06 -28.01
N TYR A 245 -3.68 -1.75 -28.13
CA TYR A 245 -4.57 -0.74 -27.54
C TYR A 245 -6.01 -0.87 -28.06
N ALA A 246 -6.20 -0.96 -29.39
CA ALA A 246 -7.53 -1.11 -29.98
C ALA A 246 -8.20 -2.43 -29.59
N GLU A 247 -7.45 -3.55 -29.55
CA GLU A 247 -7.97 -4.85 -29.10
C GLU A 247 -8.40 -4.84 -27.63
N PHE A 248 -7.69 -4.09 -26.77
CA PHE A 248 -7.97 -4.01 -25.34
C PHE A 248 -9.19 -3.15 -25.03
N PHE A 249 -9.29 -1.95 -25.62
CA PHE A 249 -10.30 -0.96 -25.24
C PHE A 249 -11.55 -0.97 -26.12
N GLU A 250 -11.50 -1.45 -27.35
CA GLU A 250 -12.67 -1.53 -28.26
C GLU A 250 -13.45 -0.20 -28.34
N ASP A 251 -12.74 0.90 -28.57
CA ASP A 251 -13.27 2.28 -28.61
C ASP A 251 -13.85 2.82 -27.28
N LYS A 252 -13.77 2.06 -26.18
CA LYS A 252 -14.15 2.53 -24.84
C LYS A 252 -13.10 3.50 -24.30
N ASN A 253 -13.56 4.45 -23.48
CA ASN A 253 -12.67 5.31 -22.72
C ASN A 253 -11.84 4.47 -21.73
N PRO A 254 -10.50 4.55 -21.76
CA PRO A 254 -9.65 3.78 -20.83
C PRO A 254 -9.98 4.01 -19.35
N PHE A 255 -10.41 5.20 -18.95
CA PHE A 255 -10.79 5.49 -17.58
C PHE A 255 -12.04 4.73 -17.15
N ASP A 256 -13.05 4.64 -18.02
CA ASP A 256 -14.26 3.86 -17.76
C ASP A 256 -13.91 2.38 -17.59
N VAL A 257 -12.98 1.87 -18.42
CA VAL A 257 -12.51 0.49 -18.34
C VAL A 257 -11.74 0.24 -17.03
N ILE A 258 -10.86 1.16 -16.61
CA ILE A 258 -10.08 1.03 -15.36
C ILE A 258 -10.98 0.95 -14.12
N TYR A 259 -11.97 1.83 -14.03
CA TYR A 259 -12.80 1.96 -12.82
C TYR A 259 -14.08 1.12 -12.84
N THR A 260 -14.28 0.31 -13.88
CA THR A 260 -15.41 -0.63 -13.97
C THR A 260 -14.92 -2.06 -13.83
N LEU A 261 -15.40 -2.77 -12.82
CA LEU A 261 -15.09 -4.19 -12.63
C LEU A 261 -15.87 -5.06 -13.64
N PRO A 262 -15.25 -6.12 -14.18
CA PRO A 262 -15.95 -7.16 -14.93
C PRO A 262 -17.09 -7.79 -14.12
N GLU A 263 -18.19 -8.09 -14.81
CA GLU A 263 -19.39 -8.75 -14.26
C GLU A 263 -19.17 -10.21 -13.86
#